data_AF-A0A1G1Q8A0-F1
#
_entry.id   AF-A0A1G1Q8A0-F1
#
_cell.length_a   1.000
_cell.length_b   1.000
_cell.length_c   1.000
_cell.angle_alpha   90.00
_cell.angle_beta   90.00
_cell.angle_gamma   90.00
#
_symmetry.space_group_name_H-M   'P 1'
#
loop_
_entity.id
_entity.type
_entity.pdbx_description
1 polymer ?
#
loop_
_entity_poly.entity_id
_entity_poly.type
_entity_poly.pdbx_seq_one_letter_code
_entity_poly.pdbx_strand_id
1 'polypeptide(L)'
;MLKMMREAQGIGLAANQVGVDKRMCVVCVDDKVFKLANPRILKKKGFEVMEEGCLSLPNVTVKVKRAKEILCQALNEHSELIEFEATELLARAVQHEVDHLLGKMIIDYAPVWQRVTLRRKIKAYKKKND
;
A
#
# COMPACT_ATOMS: atom_id res chain seq x y z
N MET A 1 -14.42 -2.44 -0.77
CA MET A 1 -13.02 -2.11 -0.39
C MET A 1 -12.96 -1.19 0.82
N LEU A 2 -13.50 0.04 0.77
CA LEU A 2 -13.43 0.99 1.91
C LEU A 2 -13.94 0.41 3.24
N LYS A 3 -15.09 -0.28 3.22
CA LYS A 3 -15.64 -0.97 4.39
C LYS A 3 -14.65 -1.97 5.00
N MET A 4 -14.12 -2.89 4.18
CA MET A 4 -13.14 -3.90 4.61
C MET A 4 -11.85 -3.27 5.16
N MET A 5 -11.36 -2.20 4.53
CA MET A 5 -10.18 -1.46 5.01
C MET A 5 -10.42 -0.90 6.42
N ARG A 6 -11.58 -0.29 6.67
CA ARG A 6 -11.95 0.25 7.99
C ARG A 6 -12.15 -0.84 9.04
N GLU A 7 -12.82 -1.93 8.68
CA GLU A 7 -13.01 -3.10 9.56
C GLU A 7 -11.67 -3.71 9.98
N ALA A 8 -10.68 -3.73 9.09
CA ALA A 8 -9.33 -4.18 9.36
C ALA A 8 -8.44 -3.13 10.04
N GLN A 9 -9.00 -1.96 10.40
CA GLN A 9 -8.28 -0.82 10.99
C GLN A 9 -7.05 -0.38 10.18
N GLY A 10 -7.11 -0.55 8.85
CA GLY A 10 -6.06 -0.15 7.91
C GLY A 10 -6.29 1.28 7.38
N ILE A 11 -5.20 1.89 6.90
CA ILE A 11 -5.21 3.20 6.24
C ILE A 11 -5.17 3.10 4.71
N GLY A 12 -5.01 1.90 4.16
CA GLY A 12 -4.94 1.63 2.73
C GLY A 12 -5.37 0.20 2.39
N LEU A 13 -5.95 0.02 1.20
CA LEU A 13 -6.28 -1.29 0.65
C LEU A 13 -6.32 -1.27 -0.88
N ALA A 14 -5.47 -2.07 -1.50
CA ALA A 14 -5.43 -2.35 -2.92
C ALA A 14 -6.38 -3.49 -3.31
N ALA A 15 -6.98 -3.39 -4.51
CA ALA A 15 -8.01 -4.32 -4.97
C ALA A 15 -7.50 -5.78 -5.04
N ASN A 16 -6.24 -5.98 -5.42
CA ASN A 16 -5.66 -7.32 -5.50
C ASN A 16 -5.49 -8.01 -4.14
N GLN A 17 -5.45 -7.26 -3.03
CA GLN A 17 -5.43 -7.84 -1.68
C GLN A 17 -6.75 -8.54 -1.32
N VAL A 18 -7.84 -8.20 -2.01
CA VAL A 18 -9.16 -8.82 -1.85
C VAL A 18 -9.56 -9.65 -3.08
N GLY A 19 -8.59 -10.08 -3.88
CA GLY A 19 -8.81 -10.97 -5.03
C GLY A 19 -9.42 -10.29 -6.25
N VAL A 20 -9.42 -8.96 -6.31
CA VAL A 20 -9.94 -8.20 -7.46
C VAL A 20 -8.78 -7.75 -8.33
N ASP A 21 -8.68 -8.30 -9.55
CA ASP A 21 -7.64 -7.96 -10.52
C ASP A 21 -7.98 -6.66 -11.28
N LYS A 22 -7.99 -5.55 -10.55
CA LYS A 22 -8.16 -4.19 -11.08
C LYS A 22 -7.12 -3.28 -10.45
N ARG A 23 -6.63 -2.29 -11.22
CA ARG A 23 -5.71 -1.28 -10.70
C ARG A 23 -6.46 -0.22 -9.90
N MET A 24 -6.99 -0.60 -8.74
CA MET A 24 -7.76 0.28 -7.86
C MET A 24 -7.28 0.16 -6.42
N CYS A 25 -7.23 1.27 -5.69
CA CYS A 25 -6.99 1.26 -4.26
C CYS A 25 -7.82 2.32 -3.54
N VAL A 26 -7.99 2.13 -2.23
CA VAL A 26 -8.53 3.14 -1.33
C VAL A 26 -7.47 3.49 -0.30
N VAL A 27 -7.37 4.77 0.06
CA VAL A 27 -6.47 5.28 1.10
C VAL A 27 -7.26 6.22 2.01
N CYS A 28 -7.04 6.15 3.32
CA CYS A 28 -7.68 7.01 4.30
C CYS A 28 -6.67 7.50 5.32
N VAL A 29 -6.43 8.82 5.35
CA VAL A 29 -5.52 9.48 6.28
C VAL A 29 -6.23 10.73 6.81
N ASP A 30 -6.20 10.96 8.12
CA ASP A 30 -6.88 12.08 8.79
C ASP A 30 -8.36 12.22 8.37
N ASP A 31 -9.08 11.09 8.35
CA ASP A 31 -10.47 10.96 7.89
C ASP A 31 -10.75 11.33 6.43
N LYS A 32 -9.73 11.73 5.66
CA LYS A 32 -9.84 11.98 4.22
C LYS A 32 -9.65 10.70 3.43
N VAL A 33 -10.66 10.35 2.64
CA VAL A 33 -10.68 9.14 1.83
C VAL A 33 -10.35 9.47 0.38
N PHE A 34 -9.39 8.75 -0.19
CA PHE A 34 -9.02 8.78 -1.59
C PHE A 34 -9.40 7.44 -2.23
N LYS A 35 -10.21 7.50 -3.29
CA LYS A 35 -10.58 6.33 -4.10
C LYS A 35 -9.89 6.49 -5.45
N LEU A 36 -8.92 5.63 -5.71
CA LEU A 36 -7.98 5.83 -6.82
C LEU A 36 -8.08 4.66 -7.79
N ALA A 37 -8.47 4.94 -9.03
CA ALA A 37 -8.38 4.00 -10.13
C ALA A 37 -7.21 4.39 -11.06
N ASN A 38 -6.47 3.40 -11.54
CA ASN A 38 -5.25 3.54 -12.33
C ASN A 38 -4.21 4.54 -11.75
N PRO A 39 -3.91 4.51 -10.44
CA PRO A 39 -2.98 5.47 -9.85
C PRO A 39 -1.58 5.34 -10.46
N ARG A 40 -0.95 6.49 -10.71
CA ARG A 40 0.40 6.63 -11.23
C ARG A 40 1.13 7.74 -10.48
N ILE A 41 2.29 7.40 -9.93
CA ILE A 41 3.18 8.38 -9.31
C ILE A 41 3.99 9.07 -10.41
N LEU A 42 3.79 10.37 -10.59
CA LEU A 42 4.44 11.19 -11.61
C LEU A 42 5.77 11.77 -11.12
N LYS A 43 5.82 12.21 -9.85
CA LYS A 43 7.02 12.79 -9.23
C LYS A 43 7.19 12.26 -7.81
N LYS A 44 8.44 12.21 -7.36
CA LYS A 44 8.85 11.83 -6.00
C LYS A 44 9.91 12.80 -5.51
N LYS A 45 9.80 13.25 -4.27
CA LYS A 45 10.77 14.17 -3.66
C LYS A 45 11.01 13.82 -2.20
N GLY A 46 12.27 14.01 -1.79
CA GLY A 46 12.75 13.63 -0.46
C GLY A 46 12.67 12.12 -0.22
N PHE A 47 13.12 11.70 0.96
CA PHE A 47 12.88 10.33 1.43
C PHE A 47 12.85 10.24 2.94
N GLU A 48 12.23 9.17 3.41
CA GLU A 48 12.24 8.75 4.80
C GLU A 48 12.20 7.24 4.91
N VAL A 49 12.71 6.72 6.02
CA VAL A 49 12.66 5.30 6.37
C VAL A 49 11.82 5.16 7.62
N MET A 50 10.72 4.43 7.51
CA MET A 50 9.87 4.08 8.64
C MET A 50 9.43 2.63 8.52
N GLU A 51 8.90 2.10 9.61
CA GLU A 51 8.30 0.78 9.66
C GLU A 51 6.92 0.78 9.02
N GLU A 52 6.68 -0.19 8.13
CA GLU A 52 5.39 -0.44 7.50
C GLU A 52 4.88 -1.83 7.87
N GLY A 53 3.60 -1.89 8.22
CA GLY A 53 2.80 -3.13 8.23
C GLY A 53 2.02 -3.28 6.93
N CYS A 54 1.38 -4.43 6.75
CA CYS A 54 0.52 -4.69 5.59
C CYS A 54 -0.60 -5.65 5.99
N LEU A 55 -1.85 -5.36 5.60
CA LEU A 55 -3.00 -6.22 5.89
C LEU A 55 -2.86 -7.63 5.28
N SER A 56 -2.14 -7.74 4.15
CA SER A 56 -1.85 -9.05 3.53
C SER A 56 -0.75 -9.84 4.24
N LEU A 57 -0.01 -9.22 5.17
CA LEU A 57 1.08 -9.85 5.92
C LEU A 57 0.93 -9.59 7.44
N PRO A 58 -0.04 -10.25 8.11
CA PRO A 58 -0.25 -10.07 9.54
C PRO A 58 1.03 -10.34 10.35
N ASN A 59 1.29 -9.49 11.35
CA ASN A 59 2.45 -9.57 12.25
C ASN A 59 3.82 -9.43 11.57
N VAL A 60 3.87 -8.88 10.35
CA VAL A 60 5.11 -8.56 9.66
C VAL A 60 5.25 -7.05 9.52
N THR A 61 6.34 -6.54 10.04
CA THR A 61 6.74 -5.13 9.91
C THR A 61 8.10 -5.05 9.27
N VAL A 62 8.29 -4.15 8.31
CA VAL A 62 9.56 -3.96 7.58
C VAL A 62 9.89 -2.48 7.51
N LYS A 63 11.16 -2.11 7.68
CA LYS A 63 11.64 -0.75 7.41
C LYS A 63 11.67 -0.49 5.91
N VAL A 64 10.86 0.44 5.43
CA VAL A 64 10.73 0.78 4.01
C VAL A 64 11.10 2.24 3.78
N LYS A 65 11.98 2.46 2.80
CA LYS A 65 12.33 3.79 2.29
C LYS A 65 11.26 4.25 1.30
N ARG A 66 10.60 5.37 1.61
CA ARG A 66 9.56 6.01 0.77
C ARG A 66 9.95 7.44 0.44
N ALA A 67 9.38 7.99 -0.63
CA ALA A 67 9.43 9.43 -0.87
C ALA A 67 8.53 10.15 0.14
N LYS A 68 8.97 11.31 0.65
CA LYS A 68 8.18 12.14 1.59
C LYS A 68 7.03 12.85 0.89
N GLU A 69 7.28 13.27 -0.35
CA GLU A 69 6.33 13.98 -1.18
C GLU A 69 6.20 13.25 -2.51
N ILE A 70 4.97 13.12 -3.00
CA ILE A 70 4.67 12.57 -4.32
C ILE A 70 3.64 13.44 -5.04
N LEU A 71 3.71 13.43 -6.36
CA LEU A 71 2.62 13.87 -7.24
C LEU A 71 1.98 12.61 -7.83
N CYS A 72 0.70 12.41 -7.58
CA CYS A 72 -0.04 11.24 -8.04
C CYS A 72 -1.17 11.66 -8.98
N GLN A 73 -1.31 10.92 -10.08
CA GLN A 73 -2.43 11.02 -11.00
C GLN A 73 -3.27 9.76 -10.92
N ALA A 74 -4.59 9.89 -10.92
CA ALA A 74 -5.54 8.77 -10.89
C ALA A 74 -6.90 9.19 -11.47
N LEU A 75 -7.79 8.22 -11.65
CA LEU A 75 -9.22 8.46 -11.82
C LEU A 75 -9.91 8.38 -10.44
N ASN A 76 -10.82 9.32 -10.16
CA ASN A 76 -11.67 9.29 -8.96
C ASN A 76 -12.88 8.35 -9.14
N GLU A 77 -13.78 8.29 -8.14
CA GLU A 77 -15.01 7.47 -8.21
C GLU A 77 -16.01 7.88 -9.30
N HIS A 78 -15.86 9.10 -9.84
CA HIS A 78 -16.69 9.64 -10.92
C HIS A 78 -16.02 9.44 -12.29
N SER A 79 -14.90 8.70 -12.36
CA SER A 79 -14.10 8.50 -13.57
C SER A 79 -13.42 9.76 -14.11
N GLU A 80 -13.25 10.78 -13.27
CA GLU A 80 -12.57 12.02 -13.63
C GLU A 80 -11.08 11.91 -13.34
N LEU A 81 -10.26 12.44 -14.25
CA LEU A 81 -8.82 12.51 -14.05
C LEU A 81 -8.49 13.55 -12.98
N ILE A 82 -7.85 13.09 -11.91
CA ILE A 82 -7.37 13.93 -10.82
C ILE A 82 -5.85 13.84 -10.72
N GLU A 83 -5.24 14.95 -10.33
CA GLU A 83 -3.83 15.03 -9.96
C GLU A 83 -3.73 15.72 -8.60
N PHE A 84 -2.99 15.12 -7.68
CA PHE A 84 -2.88 15.65 -6.32
C PHE A 84 -1.48 15.41 -5.75
N GLU A 85 -1.06 16.35 -4.92
CA GLU A 85 0.13 16.20 -4.09
C GLU A 85 -0.23 15.46 -2.81
N ALA A 86 0.64 14.52 -2.43
CA ALA A 86 0.55 13.82 -1.16
C ALA A 86 1.87 13.94 -0.43
N THR A 87 1.80 14.15 0.88
CA THR A 87 2.95 14.31 1.77
C THR A 87 2.88 13.35 2.95
N GLU A 88 4.02 13.12 3.60
CA GLU A 88 4.13 12.36 4.85
C GLU A 88 3.39 11.01 4.80
N LEU A 89 2.44 10.78 5.72
CA LEU A 89 1.70 9.53 5.82
C LEU A 89 0.85 9.22 4.58
N LEU A 90 0.24 10.24 3.97
CA LEU A 90 -0.55 10.05 2.74
C LEU A 90 0.35 9.63 1.58
N ALA A 91 1.51 10.27 1.42
CA ALA A 91 2.48 9.89 0.39
C ALA A 91 2.94 8.44 0.56
N ARG A 92 3.21 8.03 1.80
CA ARG A 92 3.61 6.66 2.14
C ARG A 92 2.51 5.65 1.83
N ALA A 93 1.28 5.90 2.28
CA ALA A 93 0.14 5.01 2.04
C ALA A 93 -0.14 4.83 0.54
N VAL A 94 -0.17 5.93 -0.23
CA VAL A 94 -0.36 5.85 -1.69
C VAL A 94 0.76 5.05 -2.36
N GLN A 95 2.02 5.27 -1.99
CA GLN A 95 3.15 4.48 -2.51
C GLN A 95 3.03 2.99 -2.18
N HIS A 96 2.56 2.66 -0.98
CA HIS A 96 2.33 1.28 -0.55
C HIS A 96 1.24 0.59 -1.38
N GLU A 97 0.09 1.25 -1.55
CA GLU A 97 -1.01 0.67 -2.32
C GLU A 97 -0.68 0.57 -3.81
N VAL A 98 0.05 1.55 -4.38
CA VAL A 98 0.53 1.48 -5.76
C VAL A 98 1.50 0.30 -5.96
N ASP A 99 2.39 0.03 -5.00
CA ASP A 99 3.26 -1.15 -5.04
C ASP A 99 2.45 -2.45 -5.06
N HIS A 100 1.39 -2.56 -4.25
CA HIS A 100 0.49 -3.71 -4.31
C HIS A 100 -0.08 -3.90 -5.71
N LEU A 101 -0.57 -2.83 -6.35
CA LEU A 101 -1.08 -2.89 -7.73
C LEU A 101 -0.03 -3.26 -8.78
N LEU A 102 1.26 -3.21 -8.43
CA LEU A 102 2.39 -3.67 -9.24
C LEU A 102 2.91 -5.04 -8.81
N GLY A 103 2.23 -5.73 -7.89
CA GLY A 103 2.62 -7.05 -7.38
C GLY A 103 3.80 -7.03 -6.41
N LYS A 104 4.15 -5.85 -5.87
CA LYS A 104 5.25 -5.67 -4.93
C LYS A 104 4.74 -5.63 -3.49
N MET A 105 5.46 -6.25 -2.57
CA MET A 105 5.12 -6.27 -1.14
C MET A 105 6.20 -5.60 -0.30
N ILE A 106 5.88 -5.20 0.93
CA ILE A 106 6.86 -4.58 1.85
C ILE A 106 8.10 -5.44 2.12
N ILE A 107 7.96 -6.77 2.11
CA ILE A 107 9.08 -7.70 2.28
C ILE A 107 10.10 -7.64 1.15
N ASP A 108 9.72 -7.13 -0.04
CA ASP A 108 10.62 -6.95 -1.17
C ASP A 108 11.56 -5.76 -0.96
N TYR A 109 11.39 -4.98 0.11
CA TYR A 109 12.32 -3.96 0.56
C TYR A 109 13.30 -4.46 1.62
N ALA A 110 13.03 -5.61 2.25
CA ALA A 110 13.94 -6.19 3.22
C ALA A 110 15.25 -6.68 2.56
N PRO A 111 16.37 -6.73 3.30
CA PRO A 111 17.59 -7.39 2.83
C PRO A 111 17.33 -8.85 2.42
N VAL A 112 18.02 -9.33 1.39
CA VAL A 112 17.80 -10.67 0.80
C VAL A 112 17.85 -11.78 1.85
N TRP A 113 18.79 -11.70 2.80
CA TRP A 113 18.94 -12.67 3.87
C TRP A 113 17.74 -12.70 4.84
N GLN A 114 17.05 -11.57 5.04
CA GLN A 114 15.82 -11.50 5.84
C GLN A 114 14.60 -12.01 5.07
N ARG A 115 14.56 -11.83 3.74
CA ARG A 115 13.40 -12.24 2.90
C ARG A 115 13.09 -13.72 3.02
N VAL A 116 14.12 -14.57 3.08
CA VAL A 116 13.95 -16.03 3.22
C VAL A 116 13.20 -16.36 4.51
N THR A 117 13.62 -15.76 5.63
CA THR A 117 12.99 -15.95 6.94
C THR A 117 11.56 -15.41 6.98
N LEU A 118 11.33 -14.21 6.42
CA LEU A 118 10.00 -13.61 6.35
C LEU A 118 9.03 -14.46 5.51
N ARG A 119 9.47 -14.93 4.34
CA ARG A 119 8.67 -15.82 3.48
C ARG A 119 8.28 -17.12 4.18
N ARG A 120 9.20 -17.71 4.96
CA ARG A 120 8.90 -18.90 5.78
C ARG A 120 7.84 -18.62 6.83
N LYS A 121 7.95 -17.49 7.56
CA LYS A 121 6.94 -17.07 8.55
C LYS A 121 5.56 -16.87 7.92
N ILE A 122 5.51 -16.19 6.77
CA ILE A 122 4.25 -15.94 6.04
C ILE A 122 3.61 -17.26 5.59
N LYS A 123 4.40 -18.19 5.02
CA LYS A 123 3.90 -19.50 4.60
C LYS A 123 3.37 -20.33 5.77
N ALA A 124 4.07 -20.30 6.91
CA ALA A 124 3.64 -20.99 8.13
C ALA A 124 2.33 -20.40 8.69
N TYR A 125 2.19 -19.07 8.65
CA TYR A 125 0.96 -18.38 9.09
C TYR A 125 -0.25 -18.76 8.23
N LYS A 126 -0.10 -18.75 6.89
CA LYS A 126 -1.19 -19.17 5.99
C LYS A 126 -1.65 -20.60 6.26
N LYS A 127 -0.70 -21.55 6.37
CA LYS A 127 -1.00 -22.96 6.69
C LYS A 127 -1.77 -23.16 8.00
N LYS A 128 -1.64 -22.26 8.98
CA LYS A 128 -2.32 -22.38 10.28
C LYS A 128 -3.75 -21.81 10.25
N ASN A 129 -4.06 -20.95 9.29
CA ASN A 129 -5.34 -20.24 9.20
C ASN A 129 -6.16 -20.63 7.94
N ASP A 130 -5.65 -21.56 7.14
CA ASP A 130 -6.37 -22.33 6.12
C ASP A 130 -6.90 -23.63 6.75
#